data_AF-A0A3A4W8P1-F1
#
_entry.id   AF-A0A3A4W8P1-F1
#
_cell.length_a   1.000
_cell.length_b   1.000
_cell.length_c   1.000
_cell.angle_alpha   90.00
_cell.angle_beta   90.00
_cell.angle_gamma   90.00
#
_symmetry.space_group_name_H-M   'P 1'
#
loop_
_entity.id
_entity.type
_entity.pdbx_description
1 polymer ?
#
loop_
_entity_poly.entity_id
_entity_poly.type
_entity_poly.pdbx_seq_one_letter_code
_entity_poly.pdbx_strand_id
1 'polypeptide(L)'
;MRRAVVCLILSGVLVASVLPVPAAAVTRVGAMGRALDFIRARQYTNGGFGERGRPASEQLTAWAIVAIASAGHDPNTFKRGRSPVTYLASQSGSWRSTTDFARTTLAVVAAGKNPRSFGGVDLVAKILDAVVQDGSGGDRIGPMVNSHIWSMIALRAAGEDVTEEQIGWLRGQQNSDGGWGYGQNVRSDSNDTAAAIQALIASGESRDSTVVRNAVAYLKRVQCPDAGFSYMGSMSDAASTSWVVQGLVAAGESPGGAAWKKGSHTPLSRLCALQADTGAVRYTASRFQNPLFMTVQAAPAFALRPFPVKFSSHFSSAPSLAPVFRLMRPVPNSSLSKGSSVRVSFSVIDPYNGTGVPSGNISVRIDGVARSKSVRGGSVVVEAGRLSVGTHTIAVSATDRAGNSATMADWKFGVGAAVAAEGPARSGGAQAAASTAATGSAETSGSAATSATASGETTVYTGAPDGTLADDKSGSGDESRGLDFWAENLDVDLDETEAGFLGRFGPAGVYPALGLAFLVPAVGGVSLIRLCTDKSRRRRRKSRRG
;
A
#
# COMPACT_ATOMS: atom_id res chain seq x y z
N MET A 1 56.01 51.29 -1.49
CA MET A 1 56.18 49.83 -1.63
C MET A 1 55.42 49.12 -0.52
N ARG A 2 54.54 48.19 -0.92
CA ARG A 2 53.92 47.07 -0.16
C ARG A 2 53.08 47.38 1.09
N ARG A 3 51.76 47.49 0.89
CA ARG A 3 50.73 47.22 1.91
C ARG A 3 50.57 45.70 2.03
N ALA A 4 50.79 45.14 3.22
CA ALA A 4 50.48 43.74 3.53
C ALA A 4 49.01 43.65 3.97
N VAL A 5 48.19 42.96 3.20
CA VAL A 5 46.83 42.57 3.57
C VAL A 5 46.92 41.21 4.25
N VAL A 6 46.59 41.15 5.54
CA VAL A 6 46.45 39.90 6.29
C VAL A 6 45.03 39.38 6.04
N CYS A 7 44.91 38.28 5.27
CA CYS A 7 43.67 37.54 5.13
C CYS A 7 43.44 36.66 6.36
N LEU A 8 42.50 37.05 7.21
CA LEU A 8 41.95 36.22 8.28
C LEU A 8 40.92 35.25 7.68
N ILE A 9 41.30 33.97 7.53
CA ILE A 9 40.38 32.91 7.14
C ILE A 9 39.63 32.46 8.40
N LEU A 10 38.39 32.91 8.56
CA LEU A 10 37.46 32.42 9.57
C LEU A 10 36.86 31.09 9.08
N SER A 11 37.36 29.97 9.59
CA SER A 11 36.73 28.66 9.43
C SER A 11 35.48 28.57 10.31
N GLY A 12 34.33 29.01 9.78
CA GLY A 12 33.03 28.81 10.42
C GLY A 12 32.58 27.35 10.27
N VAL A 13 32.57 26.60 11.37
CA VAL A 13 31.92 25.29 11.46
C VAL A 13 30.41 25.50 11.45
N LEU A 14 29.76 25.17 10.34
CA LEU A 14 28.31 25.19 10.20
C LEU A 14 27.74 23.96 10.95
N VAL A 15 27.33 24.13 12.20
CA VAL A 15 26.55 23.10 12.90
C VAL A 15 25.13 23.14 12.35
N ALA A 16 24.82 22.28 11.39
CA ALA A 16 23.45 22.09 10.91
C ALA A 16 22.60 21.53 12.07
N SER A 17 21.70 22.35 12.60
CA SER A 17 20.71 21.95 13.60
C SER A 17 19.77 20.93 12.97
N VAL A 18 19.97 19.65 13.27
CA VAL A 18 19.05 18.57 12.89
C VAL A 18 17.83 18.69 13.80
N LEU A 19 16.78 19.36 13.32
CA LEU A 19 15.50 19.40 14.03
C LEU A 19 14.93 17.98 14.13
N PRO A 20 14.39 17.57 15.30
CA PRO A 20 13.79 16.26 15.45
C PRO A 20 12.55 16.14 14.54
N VAL A 21 12.53 15.11 13.70
CA VAL A 21 11.37 14.78 12.86
C VAL A 21 10.21 14.33 13.76
N PRO A 22 8.99 14.89 13.64
CA PRO A 22 7.86 14.49 14.47
C PRO A 22 7.57 12.99 14.36
N ALA A 23 7.31 12.33 15.49
CA ALA A 23 7.06 10.87 15.54
C ALA A 23 5.93 10.44 14.58
N ALA A 24 4.88 11.24 14.42
CA ALA A 24 3.80 10.98 13.48
C ALA A 24 4.27 10.93 12.01
N ALA A 25 5.25 11.77 11.64
CA ALA A 25 5.84 11.74 10.31
C ALA A 25 6.69 10.47 10.12
N VAL A 26 7.42 10.04 11.14
CA VAL A 26 8.20 8.78 11.12
C VAL A 26 7.27 7.56 10.97
N THR A 27 6.20 7.49 11.77
CA THR A 27 5.21 6.40 11.68
C THR A 27 4.61 6.29 10.28
N ARG A 28 4.26 7.44 9.68
CA ARG A 28 3.66 7.52 8.36
C ARG A 28 4.63 7.11 7.24
N VAL A 29 5.88 7.60 7.28
CA VAL A 29 6.91 7.22 6.30
C VAL A 29 7.19 5.72 6.37
N GLY A 30 7.27 5.15 7.58
CA GLY A 30 7.38 3.71 7.77
C GLY A 30 6.15 2.94 7.25
N ALA A 31 4.94 3.48 7.46
CA ALA A 31 3.73 2.85 6.94
C ALA A 31 3.71 2.79 5.40
N MET A 32 4.15 3.87 4.75
CA MET A 32 4.26 3.91 3.29
C MET A 32 5.30 2.91 2.76
N GLY A 33 6.48 2.83 3.38
CA GLY A 33 7.53 1.87 3.01
C GLY A 33 7.03 0.42 3.06
N ARG A 34 6.42 0.03 4.19
CA ARG A 34 5.82 -1.30 4.34
C ARG A 34 4.67 -1.57 3.36
N ALA A 35 3.86 -0.56 3.02
CA ALA A 35 2.80 -0.71 2.03
C ALA A 35 3.38 -1.02 0.65
N LEU A 36 4.49 -0.38 0.26
CA LEU A 36 5.16 -0.65 -1.01
C LEU A 36 5.75 -2.06 -1.07
N ASP A 37 6.37 -2.55 -0.01
CA ASP A 37 6.84 -3.95 0.05
C ASP A 37 5.70 -4.93 -0.19
N PHE A 38 4.57 -4.71 0.49
CA PHE A 38 3.40 -5.56 0.32
C PHE A 38 2.86 -5.49 -1.11
N ILE A 39 2.71 -4.28 -1.67
CA ILE A 39 2.28 -4.08 -3.05
C ILE A 39 3.24 -4.82 -4.00
N ARG A 40 4.56 -4.69 -3.82
CA ARG A 40 5.58 -5.37 -4.64
C ARG A 40 5.43 -6.88 -4.63
N ALA A 41 5.20 -7.46 -3.45
CA ALA A 41 5.00 -8.90 -3.30
C ALA A 41 3.75 -9.41 -4.02
N ARG A 42 2.78 -8.53 -4.32
CA ARG A 42 1.55 -8.84 -5.08
C ARG A 42 1.63 -8.58 -6.57
N GLN A 43 2.77 -8.14 -7.10
CA GLN A 43 2.96 -7.99 -8.54
C GLN A 43 3.22 -9.34 -9.22
N TYR A 44 2.46 -9.65 -10.27
CA TYR A 44 2.69 -10.79 -11.16
C TYR A 44 3.74 -10.47 -12.23
N THR A 45 4.27 -11.51 -12.89
CA THR A 45 5.31 -11.37 -13.93
C THR A 45 4.81 -10.66 -15.21
N ASN A 46 3.51 -10.69 -15.45
CA ASN A 46 2.85 -9.95 -16.52
C ASN A 46 2.72 -8.44 -16.23
N GLY A 47 3.15 -7.99 -15.03
CA GLY A 47 3.17 -6.60 -14.59
C GLY A 47 1.94 -6.18 -13.77
N GLY A 48 0.84 -6.92 -13.86
CA GLY A 48 -0.41 -6.62 -13.17
C GLY A 48 -0.41 -7.02 -11.69
N PHE A 49 -1.40 -6.53 -10.96
CA PHE A 49 -1.61 -6.80 -9.55
C PHE A 49 -2.96 -7.47 -9.30
N GLY A 50 -2.99 -8.36 -8.30
CA GLY A 50 -4.20 -9.06 -7.90
C GLY A 50 -4.12 -9.54 -6.45
N GLU A 51 -5.27 -9.88 -5.88
CA GLU A 51 -5.29 -10.55 -4.59
C GLU A 51 -4.62 -11.94 -4.68
N ARG A 52 -4.15 -12.44 -3.54
CA ARG A 52 -3.47 -13.73 -3.48
C ARG A 52 -4.45 -14.82 -3.93
N GLY A 53 -4.03 -15.62 -4.91
CA GLY A 53 -4.87 -16.68 -5.48
C GLY A 53 -5.90 -16.18 -6.52
N ARG A 54 -5.89 -14.89 -6.86
CA ARG A 54 -6.72 -14.30 -7.92
C ARG A 54 -5.83 -13.80 -9.06
N PRO A 55 -6.30 -13.81 -10.31
CA PRO A 55 -5.54 -13.23 -11.43
C PRO A 55 -5.29 -11.74 -11.20
N ALA A 56 -4.33 -11.19 -11.94
CA ALA A 56 -4.18 -9.75 -12.02
C ALA A 56 -5.48 -9.12 -12.58
N SER A 57 -5.89 -7.97 -12.05
CA SER A 57 -7.00 -7.18 -12.60
C SER A 57 -6.53 -5.78 -13.00
N GLU A 58 -7.19 -5.20 -14.01
CA GLU A 58 -6.89 -3.84 -14.44
C GLU A 58 -7.18 -2.82 -13.33
N GLN A 59 -8.26 -3.03 -12.55
CA GLN A 59 -8.68 -2.13 -11.48
C GLN A 59 -7.63 -2.05 -10.36
N LEU A 60 -7.17 -3.19 -9.84
CA LEU A 60 -6.13 -3.22 -8.80
C LEU A 60 -4.81 -2.69 -9.33
N THR A 61 -4.52 -2.95 -10.61
CA THR A 61 -3.31 -2.44 -11.24
C THR A 61 -3.32 -0.91 -11.39
N ALA A 62 -4.46 -0.33 -11.78
CA ALA A 62 -4.62 1.12 -11.87
C ALA A 62 -4.43 1.79 -10.50
N TRP A 63 -5.04 1.26 -9.44
CA TRP A 63 -4.85 1.79 -8.08
C TRP A 63 -3.43 1.57 -7.56
N ALA A 64 -2.78 0.45 -7.89
CA ALA A 64 -1.38 0.24 -7.54
C ALA A 64 -0.46 1.25 -8.21
N ILE A 65 -0.71 1.62 -9.47
CA ILE A 65 0.05 2.68 -10.18
C ILE A 65 -0.05 4.01 -9.42
N VAL A 66 -1.26 4.41 -9.01
CA VAL A 66 -1.48 5.61 -8.20
C VAL A 66 -0.75 5.53 -6.86
N ALA A 67 -0.82 4.38 -6.17
CA ALA A 67 -0.13 4.16 -4.89
C ALA A 67 1.39 4.33 -5.03
N ILE A 68 1.99 3.76 -6.08
CA ILE A 68 3.42 3.88 -6.39
C ILE A 68 3.80 5.34 -6.69
N ALA A 69 3.02 6.02 -7.53
CA ALA A 69 3.24 7.43 -7.84
C ALA A 69 3.09 8.33 -6.61
N SER A 70 2.17 8.00 -5.70
CA SER A 70 1.97 8.70 -4.43
C SER A 70 3.19 8.60 -3.52
N ALA A 71 3.96 7.52 -3.63
CA ALA A 71 5.24 7.38 -2.94
C ALA A 71 6.36 8.26 -3.51
N GLY A 72 6.15 8.86 -4.69
CA GLY A 72 7.22 9.54 -5.44
C GLY A 72 8.11 8.59 -6.25
N HIS A 73 7.60 7.42 -6.61
CA HIS A 73 8.28 6.47 -7.50
C HIS A 73 7.62 6.43 -8.87
N ASP A 74 8.42 6.27 -9.92
CA ASP A 74 7.93 6.11 -11.30
C ASP A 74 7.28 4.72 -11.48
N PRO A 75 5.96 4.63 -11.71
CA PRO A 75 5.26 3.36 -11.91
C PRO A 75 5.79 2.54 -13.10
N ASN A 76 6.42 3.18 -14.10
CA ASN A 76 6.99 2.48 -15.26
C ASN A 76 8.18 1.60 -14.88
N THR A 77 8.87 1.95 -13.80
CA THR A 77 10.07 1.24 -13.31
C THR A 77 9.74 0.20 -12.24
N PHE A 78 8.52 0.23 -11.69
CA PHE A 78 8.03 -0.75 -10.72
C PHE A 78 7.63 -2.06 -11.41
N LYS A 79 8.60 -2.86 -11.85
CA LYS A 79 8.35 -4.03 -12.73
C LYS A 79 8.85 -5.35 -12.15
N ARG A 80 8.04 -6.40 -12.27
CA ARG A 80 8.44 -7.80 -12.07
C ARG A 80 8.18 -8.48 -13.41
N GLY A 81 9.21 -8.65 -14.23
CA GLY A 81 9.02 -8.92 -15.66
C GLY A 81 8.55 -7.66 -16.39
N ARG A 82 7.23 -7.46 -16.52
CA ARG A 82 6.62 -6.25 -17.12
C ARG A 82 6.27 -5.20 -16.07
N SER A 83 6.07 -3.96 -16.51
CA SER A 83 5.58 -2.86 -15.64
C SER A 83 4.05 -2.92 -15.53
N PRO A 84 3.45 -2.33 -14.49
CA PRO A 84 2.00 -2.28 -14.36
C PRO A 84 1.36 -1.40 -15.43
N VAL A 85 2.09 -0.39 -15.91
CA VAL A 85 1.64 0.46 -17.02
C VAL A 85 1.51 -0.35 -18.31
N THR A 86 2.46 -1.26 -18.58
CA THR A 86 2.38 -2.18 -19.73
C THR A 86 1.23 -3.16 -19.59
N TYR A 87 1.00 -3.72 -18.40
CA TYR A 87 -0.15 -4.57 -18.15
C TYR A 87 -1.46 -3.81 -18.38
N LEU A 88 -1.61 -2.62 -17.78
CA LEU A 88 -2.83 -1.83 -17.89
C LEU A 88 -3.14 -1.45 -19.34
N ALA A 89 -2.12 -1.11 -20.14
CA ALA A 89 -2.29 -0.85 -21.57
C ALA A 89 -2.83 -2.06 -22.34
N SER A 90 -2.46 -3.29 -21.95
CA SER A 90 -2.96 -4.52 -22.59
C SER A 90 -4.40 -4.87 -22.20
N GLN A 91 -4.98 -4.18 -21.22
CA GLN A 91 -6.35 -4.37 -20.75
C GLN A 91 -7.33 -3.39 -21.42
N SER A 92 -6.91 -2.67 -22.46
CA SER A 92 -7.73 -1.62 -23.08
C SER A 92 -9.07 -2.12 -23.63
N GLY A 93 -9.13 -3.39 -24.03
CA GLY A 93 -10.36 -4.05 -24.46
C GLY A 93 -11.35 -4.35 -23.34
N SER A 94 -11.04 -4.11 -22.06
CA SER A 94 -11.89 -4.43 -20.90
C SER A 94 -12.68 -3.24 -20.33
N TRP A 95 -12.27 -2.00 -20.63
CA TRP A 95 -12.94 -0.80 -20.10
C TRP A 95 -14.32 -0.60 -20.74
N ARG A 96 -15.34 -0.32 -19.91
CA ARG A 96 -16.73 -0.18 -20.38
C ARG A 96 -17.40 1.08 -19.87
N SER A 97 -17.17 1.43 -18.62
CA SER A 97 -17.89 2.50 -17.93
C SER A 97 -17.09 3.80 -17.87
N THR A 98 -17.78 4.93 -17.67
CA THR A 98 -17.14 6.24 -17.44
C THR A 98 -16.16 6.20 -16.26
N THR A 99 -16.46 5.42 -15.21
CA THR A 99 -15.58 5.26 -14.05
C THR A 99 -14.35 4.40 -14.35
N ASP A 100 -14.41 3.45 -15.28
CA ASP A 100 -13.22 2.74 -15.78
C ASP A 100 -12.28 3.68 -16.52
N PHE A 101 -12.83 4.50 -17.43
CA PHE A 101 -12.05 5.49 -18.17
C PHE A 101 -11.44 6.55 -17.23
N ALA A 102 -12.20 7.01 -16.22
CA ALA A 102 -11.72 7.94 -15.21
C ALA A 102 -10.58 7.34 -14.36
N ARG A 103 -10.78 6.15 -13.77
CA ARG A 103 -9.76 5.43 -12.99
C ARG A 103 -8.48 5.20 -13.82
N THR A 104 -8.64 4.76 -15.06
CA THR A 104 -7.51 4.49 -15.95
C THR A 104 -6.78 5.79 -16.30
N THR A 105 -7.50 6.88 -16.57
CA THR A 105 -6.90 8.20 -16.82
C THR A 105 -6.03 8.64 -15.64
N LEU A 106 -6.50 8.47 -14.40
CA LEU A 106 -5.71 8.78 -13.19
C LEU A 106 -4.41 7.98 -13.13
N ALA A 107 -4.47 6.67 -13.36
CA ALA A 107 -3.29 5.82 -13.36
C ALA A 107 -2.30 6.21 -14.48
N VAL A 108 -2.80 6.46 -15.69
CA VAL A 108 -2.01 6.82 -16.86
C VAL A 108 -1.28 8.15 -16.65
N VAL A 109 -1.98 9.16 -16.13
CA VAL A 109 -1.40 10.47 -15.77
C VAL A 109 -0.38 10.33 -14.64
N ALA A 110 -0.68 9.54 -13.60
CA ALA A 110 0.24 9.30 -12.49
C ALA A 110 1.55 8.61 -12.94
N ALA A 111 1.48 7.85 -14.04
CA ALA A 111 2.61 7.21 -14.70
C ALA A 111 3.29 8.07 -15.80
N GLY A 112 2.88 9.33 -15.96
CA GLY A 112 3.46 10.24 -16.96
C GLY A 112 3.19 9.82 -18.41
N LYS A 113 2.10 9.07 -18.64
CA LYS A 113 1.66 8.64 -19.97
C LYS A 113 0.53 9.53 -20.48
N ASN A 114 0.32 9.51 -21.79
CA ASN A 114 -0.74 10.30 -22.44
C ASN A 114 -2.09 9.55 -22.38
N PRO A 115 -3.11 10.06 -21.65
CA PRO A 115 -4.43 9.42 -21.57
C PRO A 115 -5.25 9.56 -22.86
N ARG A 116 -4.87 10.43 -23.80
CA ARG A 116 -5.54 10.58 -25.10
C ARG A 116 -5.14 9.50 -26.12
N SER A 117 -4.15 8.67 -25.82
CA SER A 117 -3.66 7.64 -26.73
C SER A 117 -3.10 6.42 -26.00
N PHE A 118 -3.79 5.93 -24.97
CA PHE A 118 -3.30 4.86 -24.11
C PHE A 118 -3.94 3.51 -24.47
N GLY A 119 -3.11 2.50 -24.76
CA GLY A 119 -3.62 1.17 -25.15
C GLY A 119 -4.48 1.19 -26.43
N GLY A 120 -4.32 2.20 -27.28
CA GLY A 120 -5.14 2.42 -28.47
C GLY A 120 -6.48 3.14 -28.22
N VAL A 121 -6.72 3.64 -26.99
CA VAL A 121 -7.97 4.32 -26.60
C VAL A 121 -7.68 5.76 -26.18
N ASP A 122 -8.51 6.70 -26.63
CA ASP A 122 -8.57 8.05 -26.07
C ASP A 122 -9.52 8.04 -24.85
N LEU A 123 -8.93 7.91 -23.66
CA LEU A 123 -9.69 7.81 -22.41
C LEU A 123 -10.40 9.13 -22.07
N VAL A 124 -9.79 10.25 -22.43
CA VAL A 124 -10.34 11.60 -22.18
C VAL A 124 -11.56 11.81 -23.06
N ALA A 125 -11.48 11.47 -24.34
CA ALA A 125 -12.64 11.53 -25.24
C ALA A 125 -13.80 10.67 -24.70
N LYS A 126 -13.52 9.45 -24.20
CA LYS A 126 -14.57 8.60 -23.59
C LYS A 126 -15.25 9.23 -22.37
N ILE A 127 -14.54 10.05 -21.59
CA ILE A 127 -15.13 10.79 -20.47
C ILE A 127 -15.97 11.97 -20.99
N LEU A 128 -15.46 12.72 -21.98
CA LEU A 128 -16.16 13.87 -22.55
C LEU A 128 -17.42 13.46 -23.33
N ASP A 129 -17.40 12.31 -24.01
CA ASP A 129 -18.57 11.74 -24.70
C ASP A 129 -19.70 11.36 -23.72
N ALA A 130 -19.40 11.24 -22.43
CA ALA A 130 -20.36 10.93 -21.38
C ALA A 130 -21.00 12.19 -20.75
N VAL A 131 -20.71 13.39 -21.26
CA VAL A 131 -21.36 14.62 -20.83
C VAL A 131 -22.84 14.57 -21.23
N VAL A 132 -23.72 14.88 -20.28
CA VAL A 132 -25.17 14.94 -20.49
C VAL A 132 -25.69 16.33 -20.17
N GLN A 133 -26.34 16.94 -21.16
CA GLN A 133 -26.98 18.25 -21.10
C GLN A 133 -28.51 18.08 -21.12
N ASP A 134 -29.07 17.56 -20.03
CA ASP A 134 -30.50 17.20 -19.94
C ASP A 134 -31.36 18.28 -19.25
N GLY A 135 -30.79 19.45 -18.97
CA GLY A 135 -31.49 20.55 -18.29
C GLY A 135 -31.67 20.34 -16.79
N SER A 136 -30.96 19.37 -16.18
CA SER A 136 -30.98 19.10 -14.72
C SER A 136 -30.21 20.12 -13.87
N GLY A 137 -30.11 21.38 -14.33
CA GLY A 137 -29.45 22.47 -13.60
C GLY A 137 -27.91 22.48 -13.71
N GLY A 138 -27.37 21.88 -14.78
CA GLY A 138 -25.95 21.90 -15.13
C GLY A 138 -25.58 20.71 -16.03
N ASP A 139 -24.31 20.60 -16.39
CA ASP A 139 -23.78 19.54 -17.26
C ASP A 139 -23.19 18.41 -16.42
N ARG A 140 -23.84 17.24 -16.37
CA ARG A 140 -23.29 16.07 -15.65
C ARG A 140 -22.42 15.21 -16.55
N ILE A 141 -21.57 14.37 -15.96
CA ILE A 141 -20.70 13.44 -16.69
C ILE A 141 -20.96 12.02 -16.18
N GLY A 142 -21.48 11.18 -17.07
CA GLY A 142 -21.95 9.85 -16.71
C GLY A 142 -23.26 9.85 -15.90
N PRO A 143 -23.76 8.67 -15.53
CA PRO A 143 -25.11 8.51 -14.97
C PRO A 143 -25.26 8.91 -13.50
N MET A 144 -24.17 8.99 -12.73
CA MET A 144 -24.21 9.11 -11.26
C MET A 144 -23.39 10.28 -10.74
N VAL A 145 -23.67 10.71 -9.50
CA VAL A 145 -22.86 11.69 -8.77
C VAL A 145 -21.42 11.18 -8.67
N ASN A 146 -21.26 9.90 -8.32
CA ASN A 146 -19.96 9.26 -8.25
C ASN A 146 -19.20 9.29 -9.60
N SER A 147 -19.84 8.90 -10.71
CA SER A 147 -19.19 8.91 -12.02
C SER A 147 -18.79 10.32 -12.45
N HIS A 148 -19.58 11.32 -12.08
CA HIS A 148 -19.29 12.72 -12.35
C HIS A 148 -18.08 13.22 -11.55
N ILE A 149 -18.04 12.95 -10.23
CA ILE A 149 -16.92 13.28 -9.34
C ILE A 149 -15.61 12.71 -9.91
N TRP A 150 -15.58 11.41 -10.23
CA TRP A 150 -14.38 10.77 -10.74
C TRP A 150 -13.96 11.28 -12.12
N SER A 151 -14.93 11.62 -12.97
CA SER A 151 -14.67 12.24 -14.27
C SER A 151 -14.02 13.61 -14.13
N MET A 152 -14.51 14.47 -13.23
CA MET A 152 -13.91 15.78 -12.97
C MET A 152 -12.45 15.63 -12.52
N ILE A 153 -12.18 14.75 -11.55
CA ILE A 153 -10.82 14.49 -11.07
C ILE A 153 -9.92 14.01 -12.21
N ALA A 154 -10.41 13.08 -13.05
CA ALA A 154 -9.66 12.55 -14.18
C ALA A 154 -9.37 13.60 -15.26
N LEU A 155 -10.34 14.45 -15.62
CA LEU A 155 -10.15 15.55 -16.56
C LEU A 155 -9.10 16.54 -16.03
N ARG A 156 -9.21 16.98 -14.76
CA ARG A 156 -8.20 17.84 -14.13
C ARG A 156 -6.83 17.17 -14.04
N ALA A 157 -6.77 15.85 -13.86
CA ALA A 157 -5.53 15.09 -13.91
C ALA A 157 -4.88 15.19 -15.30
N ALA A 158 -5.67 14.96 -16.35
CA ALA A 158 -5.24 15.01 -17.74
C ALA A 158 -4.89 16.43 -18.25
N GLY A 159 -5.15 17.46 -17.45
CA GLY A 159 -4.92 18.85 -17.84
C GLY A 159 -6.07 19.46 -18.64
N GLU A 160 -7.22 18.80 -18.65
CA GLU A 160 -8.45 19.28 -19.28
C GLU A 160 -9.22 20.21 -18.34
N ASP A 161 -10.02 21.10 -18.94
CA ASP A 161 -10.92 21.96 -18.20
C ASP A 161 -12.20 21.23 -17.79
N VAL A 162 -12.69 21.60 -16.62
CA VAL A 162 -14.02 21.22 -16.13
C VAL A 162 -14.82 22.52 -16.09
N THR A 163 -15.97 22.55 -16.75
CA THR A 163 -16.75 23.77 -16.93
C THR A 163 -17.46 24.19 -15.64
N GLU A 164 -17.84 25.47 -15.52
CA GLU A 164 -18.65 25.92 -14.37
C GLU A 164 -20.03 25.24 -14.32
N GLU A 165 -20.60 24.80 -15.46
CA GLU A 165 -21.83 24.01 -15.48
C GLU A 165 -21.64 22.63 -14.85
N GLN A 166 -20.47 22.00 -15.07
CA GLN A 166 -20.12 20.72 -14.44
C GLN A 166 -19.86 20.90 -12.94
N ILE A 167 -19.09 21.91 -12.56
CA ILE A 167 -18.83 22.23 -11.14
C ILE A 167 -20.14 22.59 -10.43
N GLY A 168 -20.97 23.43 -11.08
CA GLY A 168 -22.27 23.86 -10.60
C GLY A 168 -23.23 22.70 -10.39
N TRP A 169 -23.26 21.73 -11.32
CA TRP A 169 -24.04 20.52 -11.15
C TRP A 169 -23.64 19.77 -9.88
N LEU A 170 -22.33 19.51 -9.65
CA LEU A 170 -21.87 18.81 -8.45
C LEU A 170 -22.22 19.57 -7.15
N ARG A 171 -22.07 20.90 -7.14
CA ARG A 171 -22.50 21.75 -6.00
C ARG A 171 -23.99 21.54 -5.71
N GLY A 172 -24.83 21.48 -6.75
CA GLY A 172 -26.27 21.24 -6.65
C GLY A 172 -26.66 19.86 -6.14
N GLN A 173 -25.76 18.88 -6.19
CA GLN A 173 -25.98 17.53 -5.66
C GLN A 173 -25.64 17.39 -4.16
N GLN A 174 -25.15 18.45 -3.50
CA GLN A 174 -24.89 18.40 -2.06
C GLN A 174 -26.23 18.26 -1.30
N ASN A 175 -26.35 17.22 -0.48
CA ASN A 175 -27.51 17.02 0.37
C ASN A 175 -27.58 18.09 1.47
N SER A 176 -28.74 18.24 2.11
CA SER A 176 -28.95 19.24 3.18
C SER A 176 -28.06 19.04 4.42
N ASP A 177 -27.51 17.83 4.59
CA ASP A 177 -26.51 17.54 5.62
C ASP A 177 -25.08 17.97 5.22
N GLY A 178 -24.87 18.46 4.01
CA GLY A 178 -23.55 18.87 3.50
C GLY A 178 -22.73 17.76 2.87
N GLY A 179 -23.22 16.51 2.84
CA GLY A 179 -22.55 15.41 2.18
C GLY A 179 -23.07 15.13 0.75
N TRP A 180 -22.45 14.16 0.09
CA TRP A 180 -22.90 13.56 -1.16
C TRP A 180 -23.09 12.07 -0.98
N GLY A 181 -24.07 11.51 -1.68
CA GLY A 181 -24.21 10.07 -1.85
C GLY A 181 -23.74 9.64 -3.24
N TYR A 182 -23.58 8.33 -3.40
CA TYR A 182 -23.20 7.71 -4.67
C TYR A 182 -24.00 8.15 -5.91
N GLY A 183 -25.29 8.46 -5.74
CA GLY A 183 -26.20 8.92 -6.80
C GLY A 183 -27.01 10.16 -6.40
N GLN A 184 -27.74 10.73 -7.35
CA GLN A 184 -28.62 11.88 -7.11
C GLN A 184 -29.69 11.50 -6.08
N ASN A 185 -29.95 12.37 -5.10
CA ASN A 185 -30.91 12.13 -4.00
C ASN A 185 -30.64 10.86 -3.17
N VAL A 186 -29.44 10.28 -3.28
CA VAL A 186 -29.01 9.18 -2.41
C VAL A 186 -28.44 9.77 -1.12
N ARG A 187 -28.69 9.09 0.00
CA ARG A 187 -28.16 9.48 1.31
C ARG A 187 -26.65 9.68 1.26
N SER A 188 -26.16 10.72 1.92
CA SER A 188 -24.74 11.03 2.03
C SER A 188 -23.94 9.90 2.66
N ASP A 189 -22.73 9.69 2.16
CA ASP A 189 -21.72 8.80 2.73
C ASP A 189 -20.34 9.47 2.81
N SER A 190 -19.42 8.85 3.54
CA SER A 190 -18.10 9.44 3.78
C SER A 190 -17.17 9.39 2.55
N ASN A 191 -17.34 8.41 1.67
CA ASN A 191 -16.46 8.19 0.53
C ASN A 191 -16.76 9.21 -0.58
N ASP A 192 -18.01 9.26 -1.01
CA ASP A 192 -18.45 10.19 -2.07
C ASP A 192 -18.34 11.64 -1.61
N THR A 193 -18.58 11.93 -0.32
CA THR A 193 -18.30 13.27 0.22
C THR A 193 -16.80 13.63 0.15
N ALA A 194 -15.91 12.72 0.54
CA ALA A 194 -14.47 12.97 0.47
C ALA A 194 -13.95 13.08 -0.98
N ALA A 195 -14.54 12.34 -1.91
CA ALA A 195 -14.23 12.42 -3.34
C ALA A 195 -14.76 13.73 -3.95
N ALA A 196 -15.98 14.17 -3.58
CA ALA A 196 -16.56 15.45 -4.02
C ALA A 196 -15.69 16.65 -3.59
N ILE A 197 -15.19 16.65 -2.34
CA ILE A 197 -14.24 17.68 -1.86
C ILE A 197 -13.01 17.74 -2.78
N GLN A 198 -12.42 16.58 -3.11
CA GLN A 198 -11.24 16.51 -3.99
C GLN A 198 -11.56 17.00 -5.41
N ALA A 199 -12.69 16.59 -5.98
CA ALA A 199 -13.12 17.02 -7.31
C ALA A 199 -13.33 18.54 -7.39
N LEU A 200 -14.07 19.11 -6.45
CA LEU A 200 -14.33 20.55 -6.40
C LEU A 200 -13.03 21.35 -6.29
N ILE A 201 -12.15 20.98 -5.35
CA ILE A 201 -10.89 21.70 -5.12
C ILE A 201 -9.94 21.55 -6.31
N ALA A 202 -9.86 20.36 -6.93
CA ALA A 202 -9.06 20.15 -8.13
C ALA A 202 -9.57 20.97 -9.34
N SER A 203 -10.86 21.29 -9.35
CA SER A 203 -11.52 22.13 -10.34
C SER A 203 -11.54 23.62 -9.97
N GLY A 204 -10.85 24.03 -8.90
CA GLY A 204 -10.65 25.45 -8.54
C GLY A 204 -11.62 25.99 -7.48
N GLU A 205 -12.49 25.15 -6.90
CA GLU A 205 -13.30 25.55 -5.75
C GLU A 205 -12.42 25.98 -4.58
N SER A 206 -12.74 27.10 -3.96
CA SER A 206 -12.03 27.57 -2.77
C SER A 206 -12.26 26.61 -1.60
N ARG A 207 -11.19 26.33 -0.84
CA ARG A 207 -11.26 25.56 0.42
C ARG A 207 -12.17 26.20 1.46
N ASP A 208 -12.32 27.52 1.41
CA ASP A 208 -13.14 28.31 2.35
C ASP A 208 -14.62 28.40 1.93
N SER A 209 -14.97 27.86 0.76
CA SER A 209 -16.34 27.95 0.27
C SER A 209 -17.32 27.21 1.16
N THR A 210 -18.57 27.66 1.18
CA THR A 210 -19.62 27.07 2.01
C THR A 210 -19.83 25.58 1.67
N VAL A 211 -19.75 25.20 0.39
CA VAL A 211 -19.92 23.81 -0.04
C VAL A 211 -18.82 22.90 0.55
N VAL A 212 -17.55 23.33 0.54
CA VAL A 212 -16.43 22.58 1.13
C VAL A 212 -16.52 22.56 2.66
N ARG A 213 -16.80 23.70 3.31
CA ARG A 213 -16.93 23.75 4.78
C ARG A 213 -18.07 22.86 5.29
N ASN A 214 -19.21 22.82 4.59
CA ASN A 214 -20.32 21.93 4.92
C ASN A 214 -19.93 20.45 4.79
N ALA A 215 -19.17 20.10 3.74
CA ALA A 215 -18.65 18.76 3.53
C ALA A 215 -17.71 18.30 4.64
N VAL A 216 -16.77 19.15 5.03
CA VAL A 216 -15.85 18.90 6.15
C VAL A 216 -16.62 18.75 7.46
N ALA A 217 -17.62 19.59 7.70
CA ALA A 217 -18.50 19.49 8.87
C ALA A 217 -19.32 18.18 8.86
N TYR A 218 -19.80 17.73 7.70
CA TYR A 218 -20.44 16.43 7.55
C TYR A 218 -19.49 15.29 7.97
N LEU A 219 -18.28 15.26 7.38
CA LEU A 219 -17.25 14.27 7.73
C LEU A 219 -16.97 14.29 9.23
N LYS A 220 -16.86 15.48 9.84
CA LYS A 220 -16.62 15.60 11.28
C LYS A 220 -17.72 14.94 12.12
N ARG A 221 -18.99 15.03 11.70
CA ARG A 221 -20.13 14.40 12.40
C ARG A 221 -20.15 12.89 12.23
N VAL A 222 -19.82 12.37 11.05
CA VAL A 222 -19.84 10.92 10.77
C VAL A 222 -18.57 10.18 11.17
N GLN A 223 -17.55 10.88 11.70
CA GLN A 223 -16.34 10.27 12.22
C GLN A 223 -16.65 9.24 13.33
N CYS A 224 -16.14 8.01 13.21
CA CYS A 224 -16.36 6.93 14.19
C CYS A 224 -15.63 7.21 15.52
N PRO A 225 -16.01 6.58 16.65
CA PRO A 225 -15.37 6.78 17.96
C PRO A 225 -13.86 6.50 18.00
N ASP A 226 -13.37 5.60 17.14
CA ASP A 226 -11.95 5.24 17.00
C ASP A 226 -11.16 6.17 16.06
N ALA A 227 -11.76 7.32 15.73
CA ALA A 227 -11.28 8.34 14.80
C ALA A 227 -11.28 7.95 13.30
N GLY A 228 -11.67 6.71 12.96
CA GLY A 228 -11.81 6.27 11.57
C GLY A 228 -13.14 6.67 10.93
N PHE A 229 -13.38 6.16 9.73
CA PHE A 229 -14.61 6.36 8.96
C PHE A 229 -15.10 5.05 8.36
N SER A 230 -16.42 4.91 8.28
CA SER A 230 -17.11 3.82 7.58
C SER A 230 -17.70 4.34 6.27
N TYR A 231 -17.89 3.47 5.27
CA TYR A 231 -18.68 3.85 4.09
C TYR A 231 -20.08 4.31 4.52
N MET A 232 -20.83 3.43 5.20
CA MET A 232 -22.03 3.77 5.95
C MET A 232 -22.06 2.94 7.25
N GLY A 233 -22.59 3.51 8.33
CA GLY A 233 -22.74 2.80 9.62
C GLY A 233 -21.80 3.29 10.73
N SER A 234 -21.45 2.40 11.66
CA SER A 234 -20.75 2.74 12.91
C SER A 234 -19.34 2.16 13.02
N MET A 235 -18.97 1.20 12.16
CA MET A 235 -17.68 0.51 12.21
C MET A 235 -16.75 1.05 11.13
N SER A 236 -15.65 1.69 11.54
CA SER A 236 -14.69 2.25 10.58
C SER A 236 -13.95 1.15 9.82
N ASP A 237 -13.59 1.46 8.58
CA ASP A 237 -12.75 0.62 7.74
C ASP A 237 -11.59 1.40 7.09
N ALA A 238 -10.59 0.67 6.60
CA ALA A 238 -9.40 1.26 6.03
C ALA A 238 -9.67 2.01 4.71
N ALA A 239 -10.55 1.52 3.84
CA ALA A 239 -10.80 2.15 2.54
C ALA A 239 -11.47 3.51 2.74
N SER A 240 -12.56 3.54 3.50
CA SER A 240 -13.27 4.79 3.83
C SER A 240 -12.41 5.77 4.59
N THR A 241 -11.65 5.31 5.60
CA THR A 241 -10.71 6.17 6.31
C THR A 241 -9.65 6.74 5.36
N SER A 242 -9.17 5.97 4.39
CA SER A 242 -8.18 6.43 3.40
C SER A 242 -8.74 7.52 2.48
N TRP A 243 -9.98 7.36 2.00
CA TRP A 243 -10.67 8.36 1.19
C TRP A 243 -10.86 9.66 1.96
N VAL A 244 -11.34 9.57 3.20
CA VAL A 244 -11.54 10.75 4.04
C VAL A 244 -10.22 11.43 4.38
N VAL A 245 -9.16 10.70 4.74
CA VAL A 245 -7.84 11.30 4.96
C VAL A 245 -7.39 12.13 3.76
N GLN A 246 -7.58 11.62 2.54
CA GLN A 246 -7.26 12.36 1.32
C GLN A 246 -8.16 13.59 1.12
N GLY A 247 -9.47 13.45 1.29
CA GLY A 247 -10.41 14.58 1.23
C GLY A 247 -10.08 15.69 2.21
N LEU A 248 -9.69 15.34 3.44
CA LEU A 248 -9.25 16.30 4.46
C LEU A 248 -7.97 17.02 4.04
N VAL A 249 -6.95 16.31 3.53
CA VAL A 249 -5.74 16.97 3.02
C VAL A 249 -6.06 17.92 1.86
N ALA A 250 -6.96 17.53 0.96
CA ALA A 250 -7.41 18.38 -0.13
C ALA A 250 -8.07 19.66 0.38
N ALA A 251 -8.91 19.57 1.41
CA ALA A 251 -9.54 20.70 2.09
C ALA A 251 -8.55 21.57 2.92
N GLY A 252 -7.30 21.15 3.08
CA GLY A 252 -6.30 21.84 3.91
C GLY A 252 -6.38 21.48 5.40
N GLU A 253 -7.17 20.47 5.75
CA GLU A 253 -7.26 19.93 7.10
C GLU A 253 -6.04 19.05 7.42
N SER A 254 -5.74 18.91 8.72
CA SER A 254 -4.70 18.01 9.21
C SER A 254 -5.32 16.72 9.75
N PRO A 255 -5.39 15.61 8.97
CA PRO A 255 -5.98 14.35 9.43
C PRO A 255 -5.16 13.64 10.50
N GLY A 256 -3.94 14.12 10.77
CA GLY A 256 -3.09 13.71 11.90
C GLY A 256 -3.15 14.69 13.09
N GLY A 257 -3.91 15.77 12.98
CA GLY A 257 -3.94 16.87 13.94
C GLY A 257 -5.03 16.75 15.02
N ALA A 258 -4.95 17.65 16.01
CA ALA A 258 -5.83 17.67 17.16
C ALA A 258 -7.32 17.86 16.79
N ALA A 259 -7.61 18.63 15.74
CA ALA A 259 -8.97 18.87 15.24
C ALA A 259 -9.68 17.58 14.82
N TRP A 260 -8.95 16.52 14.45
CA TRP A 260 -9.51 15.24 14.02
C TRP A 260 -9.31 14.12 15.05
N LYS A 261 -8.80 14.43 16.24
CA LYS A 261 -8.52 13.42 17.25
C LYS A 261 -9.81 12.94 17.95
N LYS A 262 -9.93 11.63 18.15
CA LYS A 262 -10.87 10.97 19.06
C LYS A 262 -10.11 9.93 19.90
N GLY A 263 -10.21 10.04 21.22
CA GLY A 263 -9.39 9.23 22.14
C GLY A 263 -7.90 9.42 21.87
N SER A 264 -7.16 8.32 21.73
CA SER A 264 -5.73 8.31 21.38
C SER A 264 -5.45 8.42 19.88
N HIS A 265 -6.47 8.37 19.02
CA HIS A 265 -6.30 8.26 17.58
C HIS A 265 -6.76 9.52 16.83
N THR A 266 -6.08 9.78 15.74
CA THR A 266 -6.52 10.61 14.60
C THR A 266 -6.82 9.68 13.41
N PRO A 267 -7.57 10.13 12.38
CA PRO A 267 -7.85 9.34 11.17
C PRO A 267 -6.59 8.71 10.57
N LEU A 268 -5.52 9.50 10.44
CA LEU A 268 -4.26 9.01 9.89
C LEU A 268 -3.61 7.96 10.80
N SER A 269 -3.56 8.19 12.12
CA SER A 269 -2.98 7.21 13.05
C SER A 269 -3.82 5.93 13.13
N ARG A 270 -5.14 6.04 12.98
CA ARG A 270 -6.07 4.91 13.00
C ARG A 270 -5.84 4.03 11.78
N LEU A 271 -5.67 4.64 10.60
CA LEU A 271 -5.31 3.94 9.38
C LEU A 271 -3.95 3.26 9.50
N CYS A 272 -2.92 3.95 10.02
CA CYS A 272 -1.61 3.34 10.28
C CYS A 272 -1.71 2.13 11.23
N ALA A 273 -2.59 2.18 12.24
CA ALA A 273 -2.79 1.08 13.19
C ALA A 273 -3.48 -0.15 12.58
N LEU A 274 -4.11 -0.04 11.40
CA LEU A 274 -4.68 -1.19 10.68
C LEU A 274 -3.63 -1.97 9.88
N GLN A 275 -2.44 -1.40 9.68
CA GLN A 275 -1.38 -2.05 8.92
C GLN A 275 -0.77 -3.23 9.71
N ALA A 276 -0.64 -4.37 9.05
CA ALA A 276 0.01 -5.57 9.57
C ALA A 276 1.53 -5.49 9.44
N ASP A 277 2.22 -6.38 10.15
CA ASP A 277 3.68 -6.52 10.05
C ASP A 277 4.15 -6.93 8.65
N THR A 278 3.28 -7.55 7.86
CA THR A 278 3.50 -7.87 6.44
C THR A 278 3.38 -6.65 5.52
N GLY A 279 3.04 -5.48 6.07
CA GLY A 279 2.80 -4.24 5.33
C GLY A 279 1.39 -4.11 4.73
N ALA A 280 0.63 -5.20 4.67
CA ALA A 280 -0.76 -5.21 4.27
C ALA A 280 -1.62 -4.36 5.20
N VAL A 281 -2.58 -3.61 4.65
CA VAL A 281 -3.60 -2.92 5.43
C VAL A 281 -4.82 -3.84 5.61
N ARG A 282 -5.29 -3.99 6.85
CA ARG A 282 -6.52 -4.73 7.16
C ARG A 282 -7.75 -3.93 6.73
N TYR A 283 -8.84 -4.61 6.39
CA TYR A 283 -10.11 -3.95 6.13
C TYR A 283 -10.65 -3.27 7.40
N THR A 284 -10.71 -4.01 8.50
CA THR A 284 -11.05 -3.48 9.84
C THR A 284 -10.08 -4.04 10.88
N ALA A 285 -10.21 -3.63 12.14
CA ALA A 285 -9.36 -4.18 13.22
C ALA A 285 -9.46 -5.71 13.36
N SER A 286 -10.62 -6.30 13.03
CA SER A 286 -10.89 -7.73 13.15
C SER A 286 -10.91 -8.49 11.82
N ARG A 287 -10.93 -7.81 10.66
CA ARG A 287 -11.08 -8.45 9.35
C ARG A 287 -9.89 -8.18 8.42
N PHE A 288 -9.28 -9.27 7.97
CA PHE A 288 -8.21 -9.26 6.95
C PHE A 288 -8.80 -9.66 5.59
N GLN A 289 -9.49 -8.73 4.94
CA GLN A 289 -10.17 -8.94 3.64
C GLN A 289 -9.60 -7.98 2.60
N ASN A 290 -9.48 -8.46 1.35
CA ASN A 290 -8.96 -7.72 0.20
C ASN A 290 -7.73 -6.84 0.55
N PRO A 291 -6.67 -7.44 1.13
CA PRO A 291 -5.57 -6.69 1.71
C PRO A 291 -4.79 -5.86 0.67
N LEU A 292 -4.70 -6.31 -0.59
CA LEU A 292 -4.09 -5.48 -1.64
C LEU A 292 -4.97 -4.27 -1.93
N PHE A 293 -6.28 -4.47 -2.11
CA PHE A 293 -7.20 -3.35 -2.32
C PHE A 293 -7.11 -2.33 -1.19
N MET A 294 -7.16 -2.77 0.07
CA MET A 294 -7.00 -1.88 1.23
C MET A 294 -5.66 -1.13 1.22
N THR A 295 -4.58 -1.82 0.86
CA THR A 295 -3.23 -1.23 0.88
C THR A 295 -3.04 -0.19 -0.22
N VAL A 296 -3.54 -0.43 -1.44
CA VAL A 296 -3.43 0.54 -2.54
C VAL A 296 -4.29 1.78 -2.30
N GLN A 297 -5.41 1.66 -1.58
CA GLN A 297 -6.20 2.82 -1.15
C GLN A 297 -5.53 3.61 -0.02
N ALA A 298 -4.90 2.92 0.92
CA ALA A 298 -4.22 3.56 2.05
C ALA A 298 -2.91 4.26 1.67
N ALA A 299 -2.23 3.83 0.61
CA ALA A 299 -0.95 4.38 0.21
C ALA A 299 -0.98 5.90 -0.10
N PRO A 300 -1.90 6.44 -0.92
CA PRO A 300 -2.05 7.89 -1.09
C PRO A 300 -2.33 8.65 0.23
N ALA A 301 -3.13 8.06 1.13
CA ALA A 301 -3.41 8.61 2.45
C ALA A 301 -2.15 8.64 3.34
N PHE A 302 -1.34 7.58 3.36
CA PHE A 302 -0.02 7.58 4.00
C PHE A 302 0.91 8.62 3.37
N ALA A 303 0.84 8.84 2.06
CA ALA A 303 1.63 9.88 1.42
C ALA A 303 1.14 11.31 1.72
N LEU A 304 -0.06 11.48 2.29
CA LEU A 304 -0.81 12.75 2.36
C LEU A 304 -0.92 13.41 0.99
N ARG A 305 -1.20 12.60 -0.04
CA ARG A 305 -1.38 13.06 -1.42
C ARG A 305 -2.82 12.82 -1.85
N PRO A 306 -3.66 13.86 -1.86
CA PRO A 306 -5.01 13.76 -2.40
C PRO A 306 -4.99 13.64 -3.92
N PHE A 307 -6.12 13.24 -4.48
CA PHE A 307 -6.33 13.23 -5.93
C PHE A 307 -6.54 14.64 -6.50
N PRO A 308 -6.13 14.87 -7.77
CA PRO A 308 -5.40 13.94 -8.63
C PRO A 308 -3.90 13.87 -8.30
N VAL A 309 -3.34 12.66 -8.31
CA VAL A 309 -1.88 12.46 -8.22
C VAL A 309 -1.29 12.56 -9.63
N LYS A 310 -0.49 13.61 -9.87
CA LYS A 310 0.17 13.84 -11.16
C LYS A 310 1.62 13.33 -11.14
N PHE A 311 2.10 12.90 -12.30
CA PHE A 311 3.51 12.55 -12.48
C PHE A 311 4.41 13.76 -12.20
N SER A 312 5.60 13.49 -11.66
CA SER A 312 6.67 14.49 -11.52
C SER A 312 7.96 13.93 -12.10
N SER A 313 8.70 14.75 -12.83
CA SER A 313 10.05 14.42 -13.31
C SER A 313 11.05 14.15 -12.18
N HIS A 314 10.72 14.55 -10.93
CA HIS A 314 11.49 14.23 -9.73
C HIS A 314 11.16 12.86 -9.13
N PHE A 315 10.21 12.11 -9.71
CA PHE A 315 9.96 10.75 -9.25
C PHE A 315 11.20 9.89 -9.46
N SER A 316 11.56 9.17 -8.42
CA SER A 316 12.69 8.26 -8.45
C SER A 316 12.32 6.95 -9.15
N SER A 317 13.30 6.27 -9.73
CA SER A 317 13.10 4.88 -10.12
C SER A 317 12.62 4.07 -8.92
N ALA A 318 11.61 3.22 -9.15
CA ALA A 318 11.09 2.30 -8.16
C ALA A 318 12.24 1.47 -7.59
N PRO A 319 12.39 1.44 -6.27
CA PRO A 319 13.50 0.75 -5.67
C PRO A 319 13.38 -0.77 -5.75
N SER A 320 14.50 -1.45 -5.55
CA SER A 320 14.45 -2.84 -5.11
C SER A 320 13.89 -2.86 -3.69
N LEU A 321 12.72 -3.48 -3.53
CA LEU A 321 12.06 -3.72 -2.23
C LEU A 321 12.35 -5.14 -1.71
N ALA A 322 13.25 -5.88 -2.37
CA ALA A 322 13.77 -7.12 -1.83
C ALA A 322 14.93 -6.84 -0.87
N PRO A 323 15.17 -7.74 0.11
CA PRO A 323 16.33 -7.65 1.00
C PRO A 323 17.65 -7.53 0.24
N VAL A 324 18.61 -6.82 0.82
CA VAL A 324 19.93 -6.58 0.20
C VAL A 324 21.04 -7.07 1.12
N PHE A 325 21.98 -7.82 0.55
CA PHE A 325 23.19 -8.27 1.23
C PHE A 325 24.31 -7.24 1.09
N ARG A 326 24.98 -6.91 2.20
CA ARG A 326 26.09 -5.93 2.29
C ARG A 326 27.20 -6.43 3.20
N LEU A 327 28.38 -5.80 3.12
CA LEU A 327 29.52 -6.05 4.01
C LEU A 327 29.92 -7.54 4.07
N MET A 328 29.87 -8.23 2.93
CA MET A 328 30.09 -9.67 2.81
C MET A 328 31.57 -10.03 3.08
N ARG A 329 31.78 -10.97 4.00
CA ARG A 329 33.09 -11.57 4.34
C ARG A 329 32.98 -13.09 4.46
N PRO A 330 33.91 -13.89 3.90
CA PRO A 330 35.05 -13.49 3.07
C PRO A 330 34.63 -12.67 1.85
N VAL A 331 35.47 -11.73 1.41
CA VAL A 331 35.13 -10.87 0.26
C VAL A 331 34.88 -11.78 -0.95
N PRO A 332 33.82 -11.59 -1.74
CA PRO A 332 33.60 -12.41 -2.93
C PRO A 332 34.82 -12.46 -3.85
N ASN A 333 35.17 -13.65 -4.31
CA ASN A 333 36.34 -13.98 -5.13
C ASN A 333 37.71 -13.71 -4.47
N SER A 334 37.76 -13.55 -3.14
CA SER A 334 39.02 -13.48 -2.39
C SER A 334 39.57 -14.86 -2.03
N SER A 335 40.82 -14.90 -1.56
CA SER A 335 41.48 -16.11 -1.06
C SER A 335 41.93 -15.92 0.40
N LEU A 336 41.72 -16.94 1.22
CA LEU A 336 42.18 -17.02 2.60
C LEU A 336 43.41 -17.94 2.71
N SER A 337 44.28 -17.71 3.69
CA SER A 337 45.42 -18.59 3.98
C SER A 337 44.98 -19.93 4.58
N LYS A 338 45.76 -21.00 4.34
CA LYS A 338 45.52 -22.34 4.90
C LYS A 338 45.47 -22.30 6.43
N GLY A 339 44.54 -23.07 7.02
CA GLY A 339 44.41 -23.22 8.47
C GLY A 339 43.59 -22.13 9.16
N SER A 340 43.17 -21.10 8.42
CA SER A 340 42.23 -20.08 8.90
C SER A 340 40.90 -20.71 9.28
N SER A 341 40.40 -20.40 10.49
CA SER A 341 38.99 -20.62 10.80
C SER A 341 38.18 -19.65 9.95
N VAL A 342 37.30 -20.18 9.10
CA VAL A 342 36.47 -19.38 8.21
C VAL A 342 35.25 -18.89 9.00
N ARG A 343 35.16 -17.56 9.11
CA ARG A 343 33.96 -16.87 9.57
C ARG A 343 33.29 -16.21 8.38
N VAL A 344 32.03 -16.56 8.15
CA VAL A 344 31.19 -15.88 7.16
C VAL A 344 30.37 -14.82 7.88
N SER A 345 30.38 -13.58 7.37
CA SER A 345 29.57 -12.50 7.91
C SER A 345 29.04 -11.58 6.82
N PHE A 346 27.84 -11.06 7.01
CA PHE A 346 27.23 -10.07 6.12
C PHE A 346 26.13 -9.31 6.85
N SER A 347 25.66 -8.21 6.28
CA SER A 347 24.46 -7.50 6.74
C SER A 347 23.31 -7.74 5.77
N VAL A 348 22.12 -8.01 6.31
CA VAL A 348 20.86 -8.02 5.57
C VAL A 348 20.12 -6.74 5.90
N ILE A 349 19.83 -5.95 4.86
CA ILE A 349 19.10 -4.69 4.98
C ILE A 349 17.79 -4.86 4.22
N ASP A 350 16.69 -4.48 4.86
CA ASP A 350 15.43 -4.26 4.18
C ASP A 350 15.28 -2.77 3.86
N PRO A 351 15.36 -2.37 2.58
CA PRO A 351 15.44 -0.95 2.24
C PRO A 351 14.08 -0.23 2.46
N TYR A 352 14.07 1.10 2.35
CA TYR A 352 12.84 1.91 2.38
C TYR A 352 11.95 1.80 3.63
N ASN A 353 12.52 1.48 4.80
CA ASN A 353 11.76 1.22 6.02
C ASN A 353 10.68 0.14 5.80
N GLY A 354 11.08 -0.90 5.08
CA GLY A 354 10.25 -2.04 4.74
C GLY A 354 9.78 -2.87 5.93
N THR A 355 9.22 -4.02 5.62
CA THR A 355 8.55 -4.92 6.57
C THR A 355 9.52 -5.69 7.47
N GLY A 356 10.82 -5.56 7.23
CA GLY A 356 11.92 -6.18 7.93
C GLY A 356 12.10 -7.65 7.55
N VAL A 357 13.31 -8.17 7.79
CA VAL A 357 13.66 -9.58 7.55
C VAL A 357 13.71 -10.35 8.87
N PRO A 358 12.78 -11.28 9.13
CA PRO A 358 12.87 -12.18 10.28
C PRO A 358 14.14 -13.05 10.21
N SER A 359 14.81 -13.28 11.35
CA SER A 359 16.04 -14.10 11.40
C SER A 359 15.82 -15.55 10.95
N GLY A 360 14.59 -16.06 11.10
CA GLY A 360 14.17 -17.37 10.59
C GLY A 360 14.10 -17.44 9.06
N ASN A 361 13.89 -16.30 8.39
CA ASN A 361 13.78 -16.21 6.94
C ASN A 361 15.15 -16.01 6.24
N ILE A 362 16.25 -16.05 7.00
CA ILE A 362 17.61 -15.97 6.47
C ILE A 362 18.19 -17.38 6.40
N SER A 363 18.55 -17.83 5.20
CA SER A 363 19.26 -19.09 4.99
C SER A 363 20.70 -18.84 4.55
N VAL A 364 21.62 -19.65 5.07
CA VAL A 364 23.03 -19.65 4.67
C VAL A 364 23.44 -21.10 4.42
N ARG A 365 23.99 -21.38 3.24
CA ARG A 365 24.60 -22.64 2.88
C ARG A 365 26.06 -22.40 2.51
N ILE A 366 26.95 -23.31 2.92
CA ILE A 366 28.35 -23.34 2.50
C ILE A 366 28.58 -24.69 1.84
N ASP A 367 28.99 -24.67 0.57
CA ASP A 367 29.16 -25.84 -0.29
C ASP A 367 27.90 -26.72 -0.35
N GLY A 368 26.74 -26.06 -0.46
CA GLY A 368 25.43 -26.72 -0.46
C GLY A 368 24.91 -27.13 0.92
N VAL A 369 25.76 -27.14 1.96
CA VAL A 369 25.37 -27.56 3.31
C VAL A 369 24.82 -26.39 4.12
N ALA A 370 23.60 -26.52 4.63
CA ALA A 370 22.97 -25.51 5.50
C ALA A 370 23.78 -25.29 6.79
N ARG A 371 23.89 -24.03 7.21
CA ARG A 371 24.67 -23.63 8.38
C ARG A 371 23.81 -22.87 9.39
N SER A 372 24.08 -23.13 10.67
CA SER A 372 23.58 -22.31 11.77
C SER A 372 24.18 -20.92 11.71
N LYS A 373 23.38 -19.92 12.11
CA LYS A 373 23.73 -18.50 12.04
C LYS A 373 23.30 -17.78 13.31
N SER A 374 24.07 -16.79 13.74
CA SER A 374 23.63 -15.79 14.70
C SER A 374 23.22 -14.53 13.94
N VAL A 375 22.07 -13.93 14.32
CA VAL A 375 21.56 -12.70 13.70
C VAL A 375 21.33 -11.65 14.79
N ARG A 376 21.93 -10.46 14.64
CA ARG A 376 21.73 -9.33 15.55
C ARG A 376 21.70 -8.02 14.75
N GLY A 377 20.58 -7.29 14.83
CA GLY A 377 20.44 -5.99 14.14
C GLY A 377 20.69 -6.06 12.63
N GLY A 378 20.28 -7.15 11.96
CA GLY A 378 20.55 -7.39 10.55
C GLY A 378 21.95 -7.92 10.23
N SER A 379 22.89 -7.91 11.17
CA SER A 379 24.20 -8.56 11.03
C SER A 379 24.06 -10.07 11.19
N VAL A 380 24.53 -10.82 10.22
CA VAL A 380 24.53 -12.28 10.18
C VAL A 380 25.96 -12.79 10.28
N VAL A 381 26.19 -13.75 11.16
CA VAL A 381 27.49 -14.42 11.33
C VAL A 381 27.30 -15.93 11.36
N VAL A 382 28.17 -16.64 10.64
CA VAL A 382 28.27 -18.10 10.61
C VAL A 382 29.73 -18.47 10.88
N GLU A 383 29.94 -19.28 11.92
CA GLU A 383 31.24 -19.86 12.22
C GLU A 383 31.36 -21.18 11.44
N ALA A 384 32.07 -21.14 10.30
CA ALA A 384 32.21 -22.31 9.41
C ALA A 384 33.37 -23.23 9.84
N GLY A 385 34.25 -22.76 10.72
CA GLY A 385 35.43 -23.51 11.17
C GLY A 385 36.45 -23.68 10.05
N ARG A 386 37.24 -24.75 10.11
CA ARG A 386 38.24 -25.04 9.06
C ARG A 386 37.58 -25.69 7.86
N LEU A 387 37.80 -25.11 6.68
CA LEU A 387 37.41 -25.69 5.40
C LEU A 387 38.63 -26.29 4.69
N SER A 388 38.38 -27.21 3.75
CA SER A 388 39.43 -27.82 2.93
C SER A 388 40.15 -26.78 2.07
N VAL A 389 41.33 -27.11 1.55
CA VAL A 389 41.96 -26.29 0.50
C VAL A 389 41.12 -26.41 -0.77
N GLY A 390 40.85 -25.28 -1.43
CA GLY A 390 40.06 -25.25 -2.65
C GLY A 390 39.10 -24.06 -2.71
N THR A 391 38.22 -24.09 -3.71
CA THR A 391 37.17 -23.09 -3.89
C THR A 391 35.93 -23.51 -3.13
N HIS A 392 35.39 -22.59 -2.34
CA HIS A 392 34.16 -22.76 -1.59
C HIS A 392 33.09 -21.80 -2.10
N THR A 393 31.83 -22.22 -1.98
CA THR A 393 30.67 -21.41 -2.41
C THR A 393 29.73 -21.19 -1.24
N ILE A 394 29.30 -19.95 -1.06
CA ILE A 394 28.29 -19.55 -0.10
C ILE A 394 27.02 -19.21 -0.88
N ALA A 395 25.90 -19.79 -0.46
CA ALA A 395 24.58 -19.37 -0.92
C ALA A 395 23.81 -18.76 0.25
N VAL A 396 23.35 -17.52 0.07
CA VAL A 396 22.49 -16.85 1.04
C VAL A 396 21.15 -16.50 0.43
N SER A 397 20.09 -16.62 1.23
CA SER A 397 18.77 -16.12 0.88
C SER A 397 18.15 -15.39 2.05
N ALA A 398 17.34 -14.38 1.78
CA ALA A 398 16.58 -13.64 2.77
C ALA A 398 15.22 -13.25 2.19
N THR A 399 14.18 -13.33 3.02
CA THR A 399 12.80 -12.95 2.67
C THR A 399 12.23 -12.04 3.73
N ASP A 400 11.73 -10.87 3.33
CA ASP A 400 11.04 -9.94 4.23
C ASP A 400 9.67 -10.49 4.69
N ARG A 401 8.94 -9.75 5.54
CA ARG A 401 7.60 -10.19 5.98
C ARG A 401 6.52 -10.06 4.91
N ALA A 402 6.73 -9.23 3.88
CA ALA A 402 5.83 -9.12 2.74
C ALA A 402 5.94 -10.32 1.77
N GLY A 403 7.09 -11.00 1.77
CA GLY A 403 7.43 -12.10 0.87
C GLY A 403 8.43 -11.72 -0.24
N ASN A 404 8.96 -10.50 -0.28
CA ASN A 404 10.01 -10.14 -1.21
C ASN A 404 11.30 -10.85 -0.82
N SER A 405 11.92 -11.52 -1.78
CA SER A 405 13.05 -12.41 -1.53
C SER A 405 14.26 -12.02 -2.38
N ALA A 406 15.44 -12.19 -1.81
CA ALA A 406 16.70 -12.07 -2.51
C ALA A 406 17.58 -13.30 -2.24
N THR A 407 18.33 -13.70 -3.26
CA THR A 407 19.27 -14.82 -3.19
C THR A 407 20.60 -14.39 -3.81
N MET A 408 21.71 -14.81 -3.20
CA MET A 408 23.05 -14.71 -3.74
C MET A 408 23.67 -16.11 -3.70
N ALA A 409 23.77 -16.76 -4.86
CA ALA A 409 24.25 -18.14 -4.99
C ALA A 409 25.73 -18.25 -5.43
N ASP A 410 26.28 -17.19 -6.04
CA ASP A 410 27.64 -17.19 -6.62
C ASP A 410 28.69 -16.54 -5.71
N TRP A 411 28.47 -16.51 -4.40
CA TRP A 411 29.46 -15.97 -3.48
C TRP A 411 30.60 -16.99 -3.26
N LYS A 412 31.64 -16.88 -4.08
CA LYS A 412 32.80 -17.79 -4.06
C LYS A 412 33.98 -17.20 -3.29
N PHE A 413 34.81 -18.05 -2.70
CA PHE A 413 36.11 -17.67 -2.14
C PHE A 413 37.07 -18.88 -2.14
N GLY A 414 38.37 -18.63 -2.17
CA GLY A 414 39.41 -19.66 -2.09
C GLY A 414 39.94 -19.85 -0.67
N VAL A 415 40.34 -21.08 -0.35
CA VAL A 415 41.20 -21.40 0.80
C VAL A 415 42.49 -21.96 0.23
N GLY A 416 43.59 -21.22 0.39
CA GLY A 416 44.89 -21.55 -0.20
C GLY A 416 45.56 -22.77 0.42
N ALA A 417 46.50 -23.37 -0.32
CA ALA A 417 47.42 -24.37 0.20
C ALA A 417 48.42 -23.74 1.20
N ALA A 418 49.06 -24.54 2.05
CA ALA A 418 50.15 -24.03 2.88
C ALA A 418 51.26 -23.65 1.92
N VAL A 419 51.75 -22.42 2.04
CA VAL A 419 53.09 -22.13 1.55
C VAL A 419 54.01 -22.96 2.44
N ALA A 420 54.63 -24.01 1.89
CA ALA A 420 55.73 -24.66 2.60
C ALA A 420 56.76 -23.57 2.88
N ALA A 421 57.10 -23.36 4.14
CA ALA A 421 58.24 -22.52 4.45
C ALA A 421 59.45 -23.18 3.78
N GLU A 422 59.97 -22.56 2.71
CA GLU A 422 61.29 -22.88 2.23
C GLU A 422 62.24 -22.62 3.40
N GLY A 423 62.74 -23.71 4.00
CA GLY A 423 63.78 -23.64 5.00
C GLY A 423 64.98 -22.90 4.41
N PRO A 424 65.73 -22.14 5.22
CA PRO A 424 66.85 -21.37 4.70
C PRO A 424 67.82 -22.33 4.01
N ALA A 425 68.13 -22.03 2.74
CA ALA A 425 69.11 -22.76 1.96
C ALA A 425 70.40 -22.87 2.78
N ARG A 426 70.78 -24.11 3.10
CA ARG A 426 72.10 -24.41 3.66
C ARG A 426 73.14 -24.06 2.60
N SER A 427 73.75 -22.89 2.70
CA SER A 427 75.08 -22.66 2.15
C SER A 427 76.10 -23.22 3.14
N GLY A 428 76.76 -24.30 2.70
CA GLY A 428 77.91 -24.85 3.39
C GLY A 428 79.07 -23.87 3.38
N GLY A 429 79.65 -23.65 4.55
CA GLY A 429 80.88 -22.90 4.75
C GLY A 429 81.47 -23.31 6.08
N ALA A 430 82.24 -24.40 6.06
CA ALA A 430 83.02 -24.86 7.20
C ALA A 430 84.19 -23.89 7.47
N GLN A 431 84.38 -23.47 8.73
CA GLN A 431 85.57 -23.83 9.51
C GLN A 431 85.59 -23.21 10.91
N ALA A 432 85.76 -24.13 11.88
CA ALA A 432 86.70 -24.10 12.99
C ALA A 432 86.42 -23.32 14.31
N ALA A 433 86.63 -24.10 15.38
CA ALA A 433 87.18 -23.75 16.69
C ALA A 433 86.24 -23.33 17.85
N ALA A 434 85.80 -24.35 18.59
CA ALA A 434 86.01 -24.59 20.03
C ALA A 434 86.11 -23.40 21.03
N SER A 435 85.19 -23.39 22.02
CA SER A 435 85.42 -23.46 23.49
C SER A 435 84.25 -22.78 24.25
N THR A 436 83.38 -23.55 24.91
CA THR A 436 83.28 -23.74 26.39
C THR A 436 83.27 -22.47 27.26
N ALA A 437 82.07 -22.17 27.79
CA ALA A 437 81.75 -22.02 29.24
C ALA A 437 81.74 -20.54 29.69
N ALA A 438 80.97 -20.03 30.65
CA ALA A 438 80.12 -20.58 31.72
C ALA A 438 79.17 -19.44 32.20
N THR A 439 77.92 -19.73 32.56
CA THR A 439 77.32 -19.67 33.92
C THR A 439 76.93 -18.32 34.54
N GLY A 440 75.73 -18.30 35.15
CA GLY A 440 75.31 -17.43 36.26
C GLY A 440 73.95 -16.75 36.00
N SER A 441 72.79 -17.28 36.43
CA SER A 441 72.22 -17.47 37.78
C SER A 441 71.25 -16.34 38.21
N ALA A 442 70.08 -16.75 38.71
CA ALA A 442 69.09 -16.09 39.61
C ALA A 442 67.65 -16.20 39.04
N GLU A 443 66.79 -17.12 39.52
CA GLU A 443 65.89 -16.99 40.71
C GLU A 443 64.73 -15.99 40.49
N THR A 444 63.45 -16.19 40.83
CA THR A 444 62.61 -17.27 41.39
C THR A 444 61.14 -16.79 41.34
N SER A 445 60.20 -17.66 41.75
CA SER A 445 58.75 -17.46 42.06
C SER A 445 57.82 -17.64 40.84
N GLY A 446 56.93 -18.64 40.77
CA GLY A 446 55.95 -19.17 41.73
C GLY A 446 54.56 -18.75 41.20
N SER A 447 53.55 -19.58 40.89
CA SER A 447 53.01 -20.76 41.56
C SER A 447 52.09 -21.54 40.60
N ALA A 448 52.05 -22.86 40.76
CA ALA A 448 51.01 -23.78 40.28
C ALA A 448 49.67 -23.53 41.03
N ALA A 449 48.50 -24.12 40.77
CA ALA A 449 48.18 -25.43 40.23
C ALA A 449 46.65 -25.55 39.90
N THR A 450 46.31 -26.53 39.06
CA THR A 450 45.13 -27.46 39.11
C THR A 450 43.71 -26.88 39.16
N SER A 451 42.83 -27.04 38.16
CA SER A 451 42.21 -28.22 37.53
C SER A 451 41.03 -28.87 38.29
N ALA A 452 39.88 -28.84 37.61
CA ALA A 452 38.78 -29.81 37.55
C ALA A 452 37.84 -30.00 38.76
N THR A 453 36.54 -29.75 38.55
CA THR A 453 35.50 -30.79 38.31
C THR A 453 34.10 -30.17 38.35
N ALA A 454 33.24 -30.52 37.39
CA ALA A 454 31.78 -30.61 37.58
C ALA A 454 31.15 -31.35 36.38
N SER A 455 30.61 -32.53 36.67
CA SER A 455 29.86 -33.46 35.83
C SER A 455 28.38 -33.49 36.26
N GLY A 456 27.49 -33.91 35.36
CA GLY A 456 26.12 -34.36 35.65
C GLY A 456 25.04 -33.47 35.05
N GLU A 457 24.55 -33.79 33.85
CA GLU A 457 23.29 -34.54 33.56
C GLU A 457 22.02 -33.68 33.67
N THR A 458 21.40 -33.26 32.57
CA THR A 458 20.48 -33.98 31.65
C THR A 458 19.10 -34.27 32.27
N THR A 459 18.06 -33.56 31.79
CA THR A 459 16.76 -34.19 31.55
C THR A 459 16.11 -33.56 30.32
N VAL A 460 15.71 -34.45 29.41
CA VAL A 460 15.10 -34.23 28.10
C VAL A 460 13.58 -34.18 28.27
N TYR A 461 12.89 -33.33 27.49
CA TYR A 461 11.51 -33.60 27.10
C TYR A 461 11.36 -33.38 25.59
N THR A 462 11.02 -34.46 24.91
CA THR A 462 10.70 -34.57 23.48
C THR A 462 9.23 -34.28 23.23
N GLY A 463 8.93 -33.57 22.15
CA GLY A 463 7.57 -33.46 21.61
C GLY A 463 7.59 -32.71 20.28
N ALA A 464 7.46 -33.44 19.18
CA ALA A 464 7.26 -32.92 17.83
C ALA A 464 5.97 -33.57 17.25
N PRO A 465 5.49 -33.17 16.05
CA PRO A 465 4.19 -32.52 15.86
C PRO A 465 3.18 -33.41 15.12
N ASP A 466 1.88 -33.07 15.14
CA ASP A 466 0.93 -33.34 14.04
C ASP A 466 -0.48 -32.77 14.30
N GLY A 467 -1.18 -32.45 13.20
CA GLY A 467 -2.62 -32.72 13.09
C GLY A 467 -3.62 -31.56 13.09
N THR A 468 -4.01 -31.12 11.88
CA THR A 468 -5.40 -30.89 11.41
C THR A 468 -6.39 -30.04 12.25
N LEU A 469 -6.79 -28.87 11.72
CA LEU A 469 -8.03 -28.20 12.10
C LEU A 469 -9.17 -28.69 11.20
N ALA A 470 -10.19 -29.26 11.83
CA ALA A 470 -11.44 -29.70 11.23
C ALA A 470 -12.42 -28.52 11.06
N ASP A 471 -13.22 -28.62 10.00
CA ASP A 471 -14.43 -27.85 9.75
C ASP A 471 -15.42 -28.00 10.92
N ASP A 472 -16.04 -26.89 11.33
CA ASP A 472 -17.32 -26.93 12.00
C ASP A 472 -18.29 -25.94 11.34
N LYS A 473 -19.33 -26.52 10.74
CA LYS A 473 -20.52 -25.83 10.23
C LYS A 473 -21.58 -25.90 11.32
N SER A 474 -21.94 -24.77 11.90
CA SER A 474 -23.29 -24.58 12.44
C SER A 474 -23.71 -23.11 12.27
N GLY A 475 -24.90 -22.95 11.69
CA GLY A 475 -25.41 -21.66 11.25
C GLY A 475 -26.11 -20.88 12.35
N SER A 476 -26.18 -19.57 12.15
CA SER A 476 -27.28 -18.73 12.57
C SER A 476 -27.39 -17.59 11.56
N GLY A 477 -28.53 -17.51 10.90
CA GLY A 477 -28.81 -16.49 9.91
C GLY A 477 -29.01 -15.11 10.50
N ASP A 478 -29.03 -14.17 9.55
CA ASP A 478 -29.61 -12.83 9.58
C ASP A 478 -28.65 -11.62 9.65
N GLU A 479 -28.98 -10.66 8.79
CA GLU A 479 -28.49 -9.28 8.65
C GLU A 479 -27.04 -9.00 8.19
N SER A 480 -26.75 -9.19 6.89
CA SER A 480 -25.60 -8.51 6.25
C SER A 480 -25.78 -8.26 4.74
N ARG A 481 -26.86 -7.59 4.33
CA ARG A 481 -27.00 -7.05 2.96
C ARG A 481 -26.53 -5.60 2.93
N GLY A 482 -25.29 -5.37 2.47
CA GLY A 482 -24.77 -4.01 2.25
C GLY A 482 -23.25 -3.84 2.11
N LEU A 483 -22.49 -4.86 1.71
CA LEU A 483 -21.02 -4.77 1.65
C LEU A 483 -20.40 -4.73 0.24
N ASP A 484 -21.19 -4.75 -0.84
CA ASP A 484 -20.65 -4.99 -2.19
C ASP A 484 -21.10 -3.94 -3.20
N PHE A 485 -20.42 -2.79 -3.26
CA PHE A 485 -20.62 -1.87 -4.41
C PHE A 485 -19.34 -1.25 -4.99
N TRP A 486 -18.18 -1.48 -4.36
CA TRP A 486 -16.86 -1.29 -4.98
C TRP A 486 -16.02 -2.59 -5.02
N ALA A 487 -16.63 -3.72 -4.62
CA ALA A 487 -16.04 -5.06 -4.63
C ALA A 487 -16.58 -5.96 -5.77
N GLU A 488 -17.66 -5.56 -6.47
CA GLU A 488 -18.16 -6.28 -7.64
C GLU A 488 -17.39 -5.88 -8.90
N ASN A 489 -16.25 -6.55 -9.09
CA ASN A 489 -15.68 -6.93 -10.40
C ASN A 489 -14.50 -7.91 -10.21
N LEU A 490 -14.58 -8.78 -9.18
CA LEU A 490 -13.83 -10.03 -9.10
C LEU A 490 -14.80 -11.14 -9.52
N ASP A 491 -15.28 -11.07 -10.76
CA ASP A 491 -16.31 -11.98 -11.24
C ASP A 491 -15.78 -13.41 -11.33
N VAL A 492 -16.63 -14.34 -10.90
CA VAL A 492 -16.43 -15.78 -10.94
C VAL A 492 -17.03 -16.25 -12.26
N ASP A 493 -16.28 -17.07 -13.01
CA ASP A 493 -16.76 -17.81 -14.17
C ASP A 493 -18.11 -18.48 -13.87
N LEU A 494 -19.13 -18.15 -14.66
CA LEU A 494 -20.28 -19.04 -14.86
C LEU A 494 -20.07 -19.75 -16.19
N ASP A 495 -19.69 -21.01 -16.08
CA ASP A 495 -19.59 -21.99 -17.16
C ASP A 495 -21.01 -22.25 -17.71
N GLU A 496 -21.18 -22.07 -19.03
CA GLU A 496 -22.36 -22.55 -19.75
C GLU A 496 -22.19 -24.05 -20.03
N THR A 497 -23.14 -24.89 -19.63
CA THR A 497 -23.54 -26.05 -20.45
C THR A 497 -24.92 -26.60 -20.04
N GLU A 498 -25.79 -26.68 -21.06
CA GLU A 498 -26.95 -27.58 -21.25
C GLU A 498 -28.21 -27.38 -20.37
N ALA A 499 -29.45 -27.36 -20.84
CA ALA A 499 -30.15 -27.45 -22.14
C ALA A 499 -31.59 -26.91 -21.85
N GLY A 500 -32.22 -26.05 -22.64
CA GLY A 500 -32.81 -26.34 -23.94
C GLY A 500 -34.31 -26.65 -23.82
N PHE A 501 -35.21 -25.70 -24.14
CA PHE A 501 -36.41 -25.93 -24.97
C PHE A 501 -37.18 -24.62 -25.32
N LEU A 502 -37.19 -24.30 -26.62
CA LEU A 502 -38.24 -23.67 -27.48
C LEU A 502 -39.27 -22.71 -26.86
N GLY A 503 -39.60 -21.53 -27.42
CA GLY A 503 -39.26 -20.88 -28.68
C GLY A 503 -40.18 -19.65 -28.95
N ARG A 504 -39.78 -18.82 -29.95
CA ARG A 504 -40.52 -17.85 -30.81
C ARG A 504 -41.65 -17.00 -30.16
N PHE A 505 -41.68 -15.67 -30.26
CA PHE A 505 -41.75 -14.80 -31.45
C PHE A 505 -41.38 -13.35 -31.07
N GLY A 506 -40.81 -12.57 -32.00
CA GLY A 506 -40.94 -11.09 -32.01
C GLY A 506 -41.92 -10.64 -33.12
N PRO A 507 -41.96 -9.36 -33.54
CA PRO A 507 -41.83 -8.09 -32.81
C PRO A 507 -42.97 -7.07 -33.15
N ALA A 508 -42.89 -5.85 -32.60
CA ALA A 508 -43.52 -4.58 -33.03
C ALA A 508 -45.01 -4.25 -32.73
N GLY A 509 -45.29 -2.98 -32.37
CA GLY A 509 -46.58 -2.33 -32.66
C GLY A 509 -47.25 -1.47 -31.55
N VAL A 510 -47.02 -0.15 -31.60
CA VAL A 510 -47.94 1.01 -31.40
C VAL A 510 -49.27 0.86 -30.57
N TYR A 511 -49.40 1.77 -29.57
CA TYR A 511 -50.55 2.36 -28.80
C TYR A 511 -52.02 2.13 -29.27
N PRO A 512 -53.08 2.20 -28.40
CA PRO A 512 -53.35 3.32 -27.46
C PRO A 512 -54.08 3.01 -26.12
N ALA A 513 -54.32 4.09 -25.36
CA ALA A 513 -54.95 4.20 -24.05
C ALA A 513 -56.41 3.72 -23.96
N LEU A 514 -56.84 3.25 -22.77
CA LEU A 514 -58.17 3.46 -22.16
C LEU A 514 -58.17 2.95 -20.70
N GLY A 515 -58.93 3.61 -19.82
CA GLY A 515 -58.83 3.49 -18.37
C GLY A 515 -59.82 2.55 -17.67
N LEU A 516 -60.03 2.87 -16.38
CA LEU A 516 -60.93 2.31 -15.36
C LEU A 516 -60.47 1.10 -14.51
N ALA A 517 -59.93 1.44 -13.33
CA ALA A 517 -60.56 1.34 -12.01
C ALA A 517 -61.12 -0.01 -11.46
N PHE A 518 -60.73 -0.26 -10.20
CA PHE A 518 -61.31 -1.08 -9.11
C PHE A 518 -61.26 -2.61 -9.19
N LEU A 519 -60.55 -3.24 -8.24
CA LEU A 519 -61.17 -4.00 -7.14
C LEU A 519 -60.16 -4.41 -6.06
N VAL A 520 -60.53 -4.10 -4.83
CA VAL A 520 -59.95 -4.56 -3.55
C VAL A 520 -60.55 -5.92 -3.20
N PRO A 521 -59.87 -6.77 -2.41
CA PRO A 521 -60.54 -7.55 -1.39
C PRO A 521 -60.08 -7.13 0.02
N ALA A 522 -61.08 -6.78 0.84
CA ALA A 522 -60.96 -6.55 2.26
C ALA A 522 -61.08 -7.88 3.01
N VAL A 523 -60.33 -8.04 4.10
CA VAL A 523 -60.72 -8.88 5.24
C VAL A 523 -60.54 -8.05 6.50
N GLY A 524 -61.59 -8.00 7.31
CA GLY A 524 -61.82 -7.01 8.35
C GLY A 524 -61.22 -7.30 9.73
N GLY A 525 -61.41 -6.30 10.60
CA GLY A 525 -61.11 -6.34 12.03
C GLY A 525 -61.55 -5.03 12.68
N VAL A 526 -62.67 -5.09 13.39
CA VAL A 526 -63.47 -3.97 13.92
C VAL A 526 -62.90 -3.44 15.26
N SER A 527 -62.85 -2.11 15.45
CA SER A 527 -63.41 -1.46 16.65
C SER A 527 -63.57 0.05 16.50
N LEU A 528 -64.77 0.50 16.87
CA LEU A 528 -65.29 1.86 16.82
C LEU A 528 -64.71 2.76 17.91
N ILE A 529 -64.46 4.03 17.57
CA ILE A 529 -64.91 5.16 18.39
C ILE A 529 -65.59 6.18 17.44
N ARG A 530 -66.80 6.58 17.85
CA ARG A 530 -67.75 7.45 17.15
C ARG A 530 -67.69 8.85 17.78
N LEU A 531 -68.26 9.81 17.06
CA LEU A 531 -68.63 11.20 17.42
C LEU A 531 -67.63 12.24 16.88
N CYS A 532 -68.01 13.30 16.19
CA CYS A 532 -69.27 13.73 15.58
C CYS A 532 -68.92 14.99 14.75
N THR A 533 -69.61 15.21 13.62
CA THR A 533 -70.11 16.52 13.06
C THR A 533 -69.19 17.77 13.09
N ASP A 534 -69.06 18.61 12.07
CA ASP A 534 -69.95 18.96 10.97
C ASP A 534 -69.16 19.74 9.90
N LYS A 535 -69.75 19.73 8.70
CA LYS A 535 -69.43 20.45 7.49
C LYS A 535 -69.47 21.98 7.70
N SER A 536 -68.66 22.70 6.93
CA SER A 536 -69.11 23.39 5.70
C SER A 536 -68.47 24.75 5.42
N ARG A 537 -68.06 24.88 4.15
CA ARG A 537 -68.29 26.01 3.24
C ARG A 537 -67.55 27.35 3.43
N ARG A 538 -66.74 27.59 2.39
CA ARG A 538 -66.88 28.63 1.34
C ARG A 538 -66.07 29.94 1.45
N ARG A 539 -65.39 30.17 0.31
CA ARG A 539 -65.33 31.37 -0.56
C ARG A 539 -64.20 32.40 -0.34
N ARG A 540 -63.30 32.39 -1.33
CA ARG A 540 -62.87 33.52 -2.19
C ARG A 540 -63.22 34.93 -1.72
N ARG A 541 -62.20 35.80 -1.66
CA ARG A 541 -62.24 37.11 -2.34
C ARG A 541 -60.83 37.65 -2.65
N LYS A 542 -60.65 38.07 -3.91
CA LYS A 542 -59.64 39.02 -4.37
C LYS A 542 -59.92 40.41 -3.78
N SER A 543 -58.90 41.18 -3.45
CA SER A 543 -58.93 42.64 -3.64
C SER A 543 -57.55 43.16 -4.08
N ARG A 544 -57.57 43.92 -5.18
CA ARG A 544 -56.50 44.78 -5.70
C ARG A 544 -56.58 46.15 -5.00
N ARG A 545 -55.43 46.84 -5.00
CA ARG A 545 -55.14 48.29 -4.82
C ARG A 545 -54.49 48.67 -3.49
N GLY A 546 -53.43 49.45 -3.66
CA GLY A 546 -52.36 49.83 -2.74
C GLY A 546 -51.12 49.92 -3.60
#